data_AF-A0A087S3T6-F1
#
_entry.id   AF-A0A087S3T6-F1
#
_cell.length_a   1.000
_cell.length_b   1.000
_cell.length_c   1.000
_cell.angle_alpha   90.00
_cell.angle_beta   90.00
_cell.angle_gamma   90.00
#
_symmetry.space_group_name_H-M   'P 1'
#
loop_
_entity.id
_entity.type
_entity.pdbx_description
1 polymer ?
#
loop_
_entity_poly.entity_id
_entity_poly.type
_entity_poly.pdbx_seq_one_letter_code
_entity_poly.pdbx_strand_id
1 'polypeptide(L)' 'MILDNSKLNVYVFEDAIVVKNNKDFTKQFPRCGITQIESFVLDMAKRGKLDDLLC' A
#
# COMPACT_ATOMS: atom_id res chain seq x y z
N MET A 1 -13.62 9.60 -12.55
CA MET A 1 -12.28 9.01 -12.37
C MET A 1 -11.52 9.94 -11.44
N ILE A 2 -11.41 9.59 -10.16
CA ILE A 2 -10.71 10.43 -9.19
C ILE A 2 -9.22 10.14 -9.36
N LEU A 3 -8.48 11.14 -9.87
CA LEU A 3 -7.02 11.15 -9.81
C LEU A 3 -6.64 11.31 -8.34
N ASP A 4 -6.40 10.20 -7.67
CA ASP A 4 -5.75 10.22 -6.37
C ASP A 4 -4.25 10.38 -6.63
N ASN A 5 -3.71 11.55 -6.26
CA ASN A 5 -2.34 11.97 -6.49
C ASN A 5 -1.34 11.24 -5.56
N SER A 6 -1.67 9.99 -5.22
CA SER A 6 -0.88 9.13 -4.35
C SER A 6 0.21 8.51 -5.21
N LYS A 7 1.48 8.83 -4.93
CA LYS A 7 2.68 8.27 -5.58
C LYS A 7 2.82 6.73 -5.43
N LEU A 8 1.83 6.08 -4.83
CA LEU A 8 1.80 4.69 -4.40
C LEU A 8 0.55 4.01 -4.96
N ASN A 9 0.76 2.92 -5.70
CA ASN A 9 -0.26 1.99 -6.16
C ASN A 9 -0.36 0.83 -5.18
N VAL A 10 -1.58 0.43 -4.83
CA VAL A 10 -1.82 -0.70 -3.91
C VAL A 10 -2.54 -1.83 -4.63
N TYR A 11 -2.03 -3.04 -4.49
CA TYR A 11 -2.59 -4.28 -5.04
C TYR A 11 -2.90 -5.22 -3.89
N VAL A 12 -4.10 -5.79 -3.87
CA VAL A 12 -4.55 -6.72 -2.83
C VAL A 12 -4.75 -8.09 -3.47
N PHE A 13 -4.02 -9.07 -2.99
CA PHE A 13 -4.07 -10.48 -3.38
C PHE A 13 -4.73 -11.31 -2.26
N GLU A 14 -4.86 -12.61 -2.47
CA GLU A 14 -5.44 -13.51 -1.46
C GLU A 14 -4.55 -13.65 -0.22
N ASP A 15 -3.24 -13.66 -0.42
CA ASP A 15 -2.21 -13.91 0.58
C ASP A 15 -1.40 -12.67 0.97
N ALA A 16 -1.51 -11.57 0.19
CA ALA A 16 -0.68 -10.39 0.41
C ALA A 16 -1.30 -9.06 -0.06
N ILE A 17 -0.85 -7.96 0.56
CA ILE A 17 -1.04 -6.58 0.10
C ILE A 17 0.30 -6.08 -0.41
N VAL A 18 0.34 -5.66 -1.67
CA VAL A 18 1.55 -5.14 -2.32
C VAL A 18 1.38 -3.65 -2.55
N VAL A 19 2.31 -2.85 -2.02
CA VAL A 19 2.36 -1.40 -2.24
C VAL A 19 3.57 -1.09 -3.11
N LYS A 20 3.33 -0.40 -4.23
CA LYS A 20 4.34 -0.08 -5.25
C LYS A 20 4.39 1.42 -5.53
N ASN A 21 5.57 2.01 -5.60
CA ASN A 21 5.72 3.41 -6.02
C ASN A 21 5.96 3.54 -7.54
N ASN A 22 5.98 4.77 -8.04
CA ASN A 22 6.26 5.08 -9.46
C ASN A 22 7.73 4.84 -9.89
N LYS A 23 8.62 4.48 -8.95
CA LYS A 23 10.04 4.15 -9.18
C LYS A 23 10.30 2.63 -9.05
N ASP A 24 9.26 1.80 -9.17
CA ASP A 24 9.31 0.34 -9.02
C ASP A 24 9.68 -0.22 -7.63
N PHE A 25 9.81 0.61 -6.59
CA PHE A 25 9.96 0.11 -5.21
C PHE A 25 8.67 -0.54 -4.74
N THR A 26 8.81 -1.73 -4.17
CA THR A 26 7.69 -2.59 -3.80
C THR A 26 7.86 -3.07 -2.36
N LYS A 27 6.79 -3.01 -1.57
CA LYS A 27 6.72 -3.59 -0.22
C LYS A 27 5.51 -4.50 -0.15
N GLN A 28 5.70 -5.69 0.42
CA GLN A 28 4.66 -6.70 0.57
C GLN A 28 4.31 -6.84 2.06
N PHE A 29 3.02 -6.92 2.35
CA PHE A 29 2.49 -7.19 3.66
C PHE A 29 1.66 -8.48 3.59
N PRO A 30 1.89 -9.48 4.44
CA PRO A 30 1.08 -10.69 4.43
C PRO A 30 -0.35 -10.37 4.86
N ARG A 31 -1.32 -11.00 4.21
CA ARG A 31 -2.70 -10.99 4.68
C ARG A 31 -2.84 -11.97 5.83
N CYS A 32 -3.16 -11.44 7.00
CA CYS A 32 -3.37 -12.22 8.21
C CYS A 32 -4.85 -12.50 8.50
N GLY A 33 -5.77 -12.06 7.62
CA GLY A 33 -7.22 -12.16 7.83
C GLY A 33 -7.76 -11.20 8.90
N ILE A 34 -6.89 -10.40 9.52
CA ILE A 34 -7.27 -9.37 10.49
C ILE A 34 -7.50 -8.07 9.72
N THR A 35 -8.77 -7.79 9.43
CA THR A 35 -9.20 -6.68 8.58
C THR A 35 -8.74 -5.31 9.08
N GLN A 36 -8.53 -5.15 10.41
CA GLN A 36 -8.02 -3.91 10.99
C GLN A 36 -6.56 -3.62 10.60
N ILE A 37 -5.71 -4.65 10.54
CA ILE A 37 -4.31 -4.51 10.15
C ILE A 37 -4.22 -4.19 8.66
N GLU A 38 -5.01 -4.87 7.84
CA GLU A 38 -5.12 -4.61 6.41
C GLU A 38 -5.59 -3.16 6.15
N SER A 39 -6.62 -2.72 6.88
CA SER A 39 -7.12 -1.34 6.81
C SER A 39 -6.07 -0.32 7.24
N PHE A 40 -5.29 -0.61 8.27
CA PHE A 40 -4.19 0.26 8.73
C PHE A 40 -3.09 0.41 7.67
N VAL A 41 -2.67 -0.67 7.02
CA VAL A 41 -1.67 -0.63 5.93
C VAL A 41 -2.20 0.20 4.75
N LEU A 42 -3.48 0.02 4.39
CA LEU A 42 -4.13 0.81 3.34
C LEU A 42 -4.20 2.29 3.70
N ASP A 43 -4.50 2.62 4.96
CA ASP A 43 -4.54 4.00 5.43
C ASP A 43 -3.16 4.65 5.43
N MET A 44 -2.11 3.91 5.79
CA MET A 44 -0.72 4.40 5.71
C MET A 44 -0.28 4.65 4.26
N ALA A 45 -0.65 3.77 3.33
CA ALA A 45 -0.38 3.96 1.91
C ALA A 45 -1.09 5.20 1.34
N LYS A 46 -2.38 5.37 1.64
CA LYS A 46 -3.18 6.55 1.21
C LYS A 46 -2.64 7.86 1.77
N ARG A 47 -2.17 7.86 3.02
CA ARG A 47 -1.60 9.05 3.67
C ARG A 47 -0.18 9.37 3.23
N GLY A 48 0.42 8.56 2.34
CA GLY A 48 1.81 8.73 1.92
C GLY A 48 2.80 8.62 3.08
N LYS A 49 2.47 7.86 4.13
CA LYS A 49 3.32 7.66 5.32
C LYS A 49 4.29 6.49 5.19
N LEU A 50 4.32 5.84 4.03
CA LEU A 50 5.30 4.81 3.71
C LEU A 50 6.55 5.50 3.14
N ASP A 51 7.24 6.27 4.00
CA ASP A 51 8.41 7.09 3.62
C ASP A 51 9.53 6.24 2.99
N ASP A 52 9.69 4.98 3.43
CA ASP A 52 10.60 4.00 2.81
C ASP A 52 10.34 3.77 1.32
N LEU A 53 9.08 3.92 0.88
CA LEU A 53 8.65 3.77 -0.51
C LEU A 53 8.60 5.12 -1.26
N LEU A 54 8.90 6.24 -0.61
CA LEU A 54 8.89 7.56 -1.24
C LEU A 54 10.28 8.10 -1.59
N CYS A 55 11.35 7.44 -1.10
CA CYS A 55 12.74 7.77 -1.43
C CYS A 55 13.09 7.58 -2.92
#